data_AF-A0A2V8YBC3-F1
#
_entry.id   AF-A0A2V8YBC3-F1
#
_cell.length_a   1.000
_cell.length_b   1.000
_cell.length_c   1.000
_cell.angle_alpha   90.00
_cell.angle_beta   90.00
_cell.angle_gamma   90.00
#
_symmetry.space_group_name_H-M   'P 1'
#
loop_
_entity.id
_entity.type
_entity.pdbx_description
1 polymer ?
#
loop_
_entity_poly.entity_id
_entity_poly.type
_entity_poly.pdbx_seq_one_letter_code
_entity_poly.pdbx_strand_id
1 'polypeptide(L)'
;MKRRNFSLALTALLVAAVALAQKGLRQVSSRFVRSLMAWHQTRVRLNEREKRIDAANKDVRRIVQAELSHIKKKGKFATLDELVSSRDLGPEMAGRHGYVYAICLEGSGISTSAYPAPGQQLPALYQRTVGPAIAAVLARLKK
;
A
#
# COMPACT_ATOMS: atom_id res chain seq x y z
N MET A 1 -59.75 46.88 -2.35
CA MET A 1 -59.21 45.52 -2.09
C MET A 1 -58.08 45.05 -3.03
N LYS A 2 -57.68 45.78 -4.09
CA LYS A 2 -56.66 45.31 -5.06
C LYS A 2 -55.18 45.43 -4.64
N ARG A 3 -54.81 46.37 -3.75
CA ARG A 3 -53.39 46.62 -3.37
C ARG A 3 -52.80 45.62 -2.36
N ARG A 4 -53.63 45.01 -1.50
CA ARG A 4 -53.18 44.04 -0.49
C ARG A 4 -52.77 42.69 -1.11
N ASN A 5 -53.47 42.25 -2.13
CA ASN A 5 -53.20 40.98 -2.80
C ASN A 5 -51.90 41.01 -3.62
N PHE A 6 -51.54 42.18 -4.16
CA PHE A 6 -50.30 42.36 -4.92
C PHE A 6 -49.05 42.29 -4.03
N SER A 7 -49.14 42.84 -2.81
CA SER A 7 -48.06 42.76 -1.80
C SER A 7 -47.85 41.32 -1.29
N LEU A 8 -48.93 40.56 -1.13
CA LEU A 8 -48.86 39.15 -0.73
C LEU A 8 -48.31 38.24 -1.85
N ALA A 9 -48.67 38.51 -3.11
CA ALA A 9 -48.13 37.78 -4.26
C ALA A 9 -46.63 38.05 -4.47
N LEU A 10 -46.19 39.31 -4.27
CA LEU A 10 -44.78 39.69 -4.40
C LEU A 10 -43.91 39.05 -3.30
N THR A 11 -44.41 39.04 -2.05
CA THR A 11 -43.70 38.40 -0.93
C THR A 11 -43.63 36.88 -1.09
N ALA A 12 -44.69 36.23 -1.58
CA ALA A 12 -44.67 34.80 -1.88
C ALA A 12 -43.66 34.44 -2.99
N LEU A 13 -43.54 35.27 -4.03
CA LEU A 13 -42.55 35.10 -5.11
C LEU A 13 -41.10 35.23 -4.60
N LEU A 14 -40.83 36.20 -3.73
CA LEU A 14 -39.53 36.37 -3.11
C LEU A 14 -39.16 35.19 -2.20
N VAL A 15 -40.09 34.71 -1.39
CA VAL A 15 -39.88 33.54 -0.52
C VAL A 15 -39.63 32.28 -1.34
N ALA A 16 -40.38 32.06 -2.43
CA ALA A 16 -40.18 30.93 -3.33
C ALA A 16 -38.82 30.98 -4.03
N ALA A 17 -38.38 32.17 -4.48
CA ALA A 17 -37.07 32.35 -5.09
C ALA A 17 -35.91 32.08 -4.10
N VAL A 18 -36.04 32.56 -2.86
CA VAL A 18 -35.06 32.28 -1.78
C VAL A 18 -35.03 30.79 -1.44
N ALA A 19 -36.19 30.13 -1.36
CA ALA A 19 -36.26 28.69 -1.09
C ALA A 19 -35.62 27.85 -2.22
N LEU A 20 -35.83 28.23 -3.49
CA LEU A 20 -35.18 27.59 -4.64
C LEU A 20 -33.66 27.81 -4.65
N ALA A 21 -33.20 29.02 -4.34
CA ALA A 21 -31.78 29.33 -4.20
C ALA A 21 -31.13 28.53 -3.05
N GLN A 22 -31.78 28.46 -1.89
CA GLN A 22 -31.32 27.66 -0.75
C GLN A 22 -31.30 26.16 -1.05
N LYS A 23 -32.29 25.64 -1.79
CA LYS A 23 -32.33 24.23 -2.21
C LYS A 23 -31.20 23.91 -3.18
N GLY A 24 -30.94 24.79 -4.15
CA GLY A 24 -29.79 24.70 -5.06
C GLY A 24 -28.46 24.73 -4.30
N LEU A 25 -28.31 25.66 -3.36
CA LEU A 25 -27.11 25.78 -2.52
C LEU A 25 -26.87 24.53 -1.66
N ARG A 26 -27.93 23.98 -1.04
CA ARG A 26 -27.86 22.73 -0.25
C ARG A 26 -27.51 21.52 -1.11
N GLN A 27 -28.05 21.45 -2.32
CA GLN A 27 -27.77 20.34 -3.22
C GLN A 27 -26.32 20.40 -3.74
N VAL A 28 -25.84 21.59 -4.10
CA VAL A 28 -24.46 21.82 -4.51
C VAL A 28 -23.51 21.53 -3.35
N SER A 29 -23.76 22.07 -2.14
CA SER A 29 -22.93 21.80 -0.97
C SER A 29 -22.90 20.32 -0.60
N SER A 30 -24.03 19.60 -0.71
CA SER A 30 -24.06 18.15 -0.47
C SER A 30 -23.22 17.35 -1.47
N ARG A 31 -23.19 17.77 -2.74
CA ARG A 31 -22.35 17.14 -3.78
C ARG A 31 -20.88 17.44 -3.55
N PHE A 32 -20.54 18.67 -3.16
CA PHE A 32 -19.18 19.05 -2.79
C PHE A 32 -18.68 18.31 -1.54
N VAL A 33 -19.51 18.14 -0.50
CA VAL A 33 -19.13 17.37 0.68
C VAL A 33 -18.92 15.90 0.32
N ARG A 34 -19.78 15.31 -0.52
CA ARG A 34 -19.59 13.93 -1.00
C ARG A 34 -18.33 13.77 -1.84
N SER A 35 -18.02 14.70 -2.74
CA SER A 35 -16.79 14.65 -3.53
C SER A 35 -15.54 14.87 -2.67
N LEU A 36 -15.60 15.76 -1.68
CA LEU A 36 -14.53 15.97 -0.69
C LEU A 36 -14.29 14.71 0.15
N MET A 37 -15.36 14.06 0.63
CA MET A 37 -15.27 12.80 1.38
C MET A 37 -14.70 11.67 0.52
N ALA A 38 -15.15 11.55 -0.73
CA ALA A 38 -14.61 10.57 -1.68
C ALA A 38 -13.12 10.82 -1.98
N TRP A 39 -12.72 12.09 -2.12
CA TRP A 39 -11.33 12.48 -2.29
C TRP A 39 -10.49 12.17 -1.05
N HIS A 40 -11.00 12.47 0.14
CA HIS A 40 -10.32 12.16 1.40
C HIS A 40 -10.15 10.65 1.60
N GLN A 41 -11.20 9.86 1.38
CA GLN A 41 -11.13 8.39 1.42
C GLN A 41 -10.12 7.84 0.40
N THR A 42 -10.01 8.47 -0.77
CA THR A 42 -9.02 8.07 -1.78
C THR A 42 -7.59 8.39 -1.34
N ARG A 43 -7.36 9.58 -0.76
CA ARG A 43 -6.07 9.95 -0.14
C ARG A 43 -5.65 8.99 0.98
N VAL A 44 -6.58 8.64 1.87
CA VAL A 44 -6.30 7.70 2.97
C VAL A 44 -5.90 6.33 2.42
N ARG A 45 -6.64 5.80 1.43
CA ARG A 45 -6.31 4.53 0.77
C ARG A 45 -4.95 4.56 0.09
N LEU A 46 -4.59 5.66 -0.58
CA LEU A 46 -3.27 5.81 -1.20
C LEU A 46 -2.15 5.82 -0.16
N ASN A 47 -2.33 6.57 0.93
CA ASN A 47 -1.33 6.66 2.01
C ASN A 47 -1.14 5.31 2.74
N GLU A 48 -2.23 4.57 3.00
CA GLU A 48 -2.14 3.21 3.53
C GLU A 48 -1.42 2.25 2.57
N ARG A 49 -1.68 2.37 1.26
CA ARG A 49 -1.00 1.57 0.25
C ARG A 49 0.50 1.85 0.21
N GLU A 50 0.89 3.11 0.22
CA GLU A 50 2.30 3.53 0.28
C GLU A 50 2.99 3.00 1.53
N LYS A 51 2.36 3.13 2.71
CA LYS A 51 2.88 2.57 3.97
C LYS A 51 3.10 1.06 3.90
N ARG A 52 2.19 0.32 3.26
CA ARG A 52 2.35 -1.14 3.07
C ARG A 52 3.51 -1.46 2.14
N ILE A 53 3.67 -0.71 1.04
CA ILE A 53 4.78 -0.88 0.10
C ILE A 53 6.11 -0.58 0.80
N ASP A 54 6.20 0.50 1.58
CA ASP A 54 7.40 0.86 2.32
C ASP A 54 7.76 -0.16 3.39
N ALA A 55 6.76 -0.70 4.09
CA ALA A 55 6.96 -1.77 5.07
C ALA A 55 7.47 -3.06 4.39
N ALA A 56 6.86 -3.46 3.26
CA ALA A 56 7.30 -4.61 2.49
C ALA A 56 8.73 -4.43 1.94
N ASN A 57 9.09 -3.23 1.47
CA ASN A 57 10.46 -2.92 1.05
C ASN A 57 11.48 -3.05 2.20
N LYS A 58 11.10 -2.64 3.43
CA LYS A 58 11.94 -2.84 4.62
C LYS A 58 12.11 -4.32 4.94
N ASP A 59 11.04 -5.10 4.80
CA ASP A 59 11.08 -6.55 5.02
C ASP A 59 11.96 -7.26 3.99
N VAL A 60 11.85 -6.93 2.69
CA VAL A 60 12.73 -7.45 1.64
C VAL A 60 14.21 -7.18 1.96
N ARG A 61 14.55 -5.97 2.41
CA ARG A 61 15.93 -5.65 2.84
C ARG A 61 16.38 -6.46 4.05
N ARG A 62 15.50 -6.67 5.02
CA ARG A 62 15.80 -7.50 6.21
C ARG A 62 16.03 -8.95 5.83
N ILE A 63 15.24 -9.51 4.92
CA ILE A 63 15.43 -10.87 4.40
C ILE A 63 16.81 -11.01 3.76
N VAL A 64 17.18 -10.07 2.89
CA VAL A 64 18.52 -10.05 2.28
C VAL A 64 19.62 -9.99 3.35
N GLN A 65 19.47 -9.14 4.36
CA GLN A 65 20.47 -8.99 5.42
C GLN A 65 20.58 -10.24 6.32
N ALA A 66 19.45 -10.88 6.64
CA ALA A 66 19.42 -12.14 7.35
C ALA A 66 20.12 -13.24 6.53
N GLU A 67 19.85 -13.32 5.23
CA GLU A 67 20.51 -14.28 4.34
C GLU A 67 22.03 -14.05 4.26
N LEU A 68 22.46 -12.81 4.07
CA LEU A 68 23.90 -12.48 4.06
C LEU A 68 24.58 -12.85 5.39
N SER A 69 23.88 -12.65 6.50
CA SER A 69 24.38 -13.02 7.83
C SER A 69 24.45 -14.54 8.00
N HIS A 70 23.45 -15.26 7.50
CA HIS A 70 23.40 -16.72 7.51
C HIS A 70 24.53 -17.32 6.68
N ILE A 71 24.73 -16.80 5.47
CA ILE A 71 25.84 -17.17 4.58
C ILE A 71 27.18 -16.92 5.28
N LYS A 72 27.36 -15.79 5.95
CA LYS A 72 28.60 -15.48 6.69
C LYS A 72 28.84 -16.46 7.85
N LYS A 73 27.79 -16.89 8.54
CA LYS A 73 27.87 -17.79 9.70
C LYS A 73 28.02 -19.27 9.31
N LYS A 74 27.23 -19.75 8.34
CA LYS A 74 27.12 -21.17 7.97
C LYS A 74 27.74 -21.52 6.63
N GLY A 75 28.11 -20.54 5.82
CA GLY A 75 28.72 -20.76 4.50
C GLY A 75 27.79 -21.33 3.43
N LYS A 76 26.48 -21.39 3.70
CA LYS A 76 25.45 -21.93 2.78
C LYS A 76 24.28 -20.95 2.65
N PHE A 77 23.56 -21.07 1.54
CA PHE A 77 22.30 -20.36 1.32
C PHE A 77 21.19 -20.98 2.17
N ALA A 78 20.32 -20.15 2.75
CA ALA A 78 19.15 -20.58 3.51
C ALA A 78 17.85 -20.26 2.76
N THR A 79 16.85 -21.13 2.89
CA THR A 79 15.49 -20.81 2.44
C THR A 79 14.84 -19.82 3.39
N LEU A 80 13.77 -19.16 2.94
CA LEU A 80 13.02 -18.25 3.80
C LEU A 80 12.54 -18.94 5.10
N ASP A 81 12.10 -20.19 5.00
CA ASP A 81 11.66 -20.99 6.16
C ASP A 81 12.80 -21.26 7.14
N GLU A 82 14.03 -21.50 6.65
CA GLU A 82 15.22 -21.66 7.50
C GLU A 82 15.56 -20.35 8.24
N LEU A 83 15.43 -19.20 7.58
CA LEU A 83 15.67 -17.88 8.17
C LEU A 83 14.60 -17.48 9.20
N VAL A 84 13.35 -17.87 8.97
CA VAL A 84 12.25 -17.68 9.95
C VAL A 84 12.46 -18.60 11.15
N SER A 85 12.86 -19.85 10.91
CA SER A 85 13.11 -20.83 11.97
C SER A 85 14.35 -20.50 12.82
N SER A 86 15.33 -19.79 12.25
CA SER A 86 16.54 -19.36 12.97
C SER A 86 16.31 -18.18 13.92
N ARG A 87 15.07 -17.67 14.04
CA ARG A 87 14.70 -16.42 14.74
C ARG A 87 15.36 -15.16 14.17
N ASP A 88 16.09 -15.25 13.05
CA ASP A 88 16.64 -14.08 12.36
C ASP A 88 15.53 -13.28 11.65
N LEU A 89 14.43 -13.95 11.29
CA LEU A 89 13.16 -13.37 10.84
C LEU A 89 12.01 -13.81 11.74
N GLY A 90 11.04 -12.92 11.97
CA GLY A 90 9.86 -13.25 12.77
C GLY A 90 8.91 -14.24 12.06
N PRO A 91 8.08 -14.99 12.80
CA PRO A 91 7.18 -16.01 12.24
C PRO A 91 6.09 -15.44 11.30
N GLU A 92 5.83 -14.14 11.35
CA GLU A 92 4.76 -13.48 10.59
C GLU A 92 5.18 -13.01 9.19
N MET A 93 6.17 -13.63 8.56
CA MET A 93 6.62 -13.20 7.22
C MET A 93 5.62 -13.57 6.11
N ALA A 94 4.89 -14.68 6.24
CA ALA A 94 3.91 -15.10 5.25
C ALA A 94 2.64 -14.23 5.30
N GLY A 95 2.32 -13.51 4.21
CA GLY A 95 1.13 -12.67 4.10
C GLY A 95 1.27 -11.28 4.73
N ARG A 96 2.45 -10.95 5.29
CA ARG A 96 2.69 -9.66 5.95
C ARG A 96 2.54 -8.50 4.99
N HIS A 97 1.84 -7.45 5.42
CA HIS A 97 1.56 -6.25 4.61
C HIS A 97 0.82 -6.53 3.29
N GLY A 98 0.20 -7.72 3.15
CA GLY A 98 -0.46 -8.15 1.92
C GLY A 98 0.50 -8.75 0.89
N TYR A 99 1.68 -9.21 1.30
CA TYR A 99 2.69 -9.80 0.42
C TYR A 99 3.09 -11.22 0.82
N VAL A 100 3.47 -12.00 -0.18
CA VAL A 100 4.15 -13.30 -0.06
C VAL A 100 5.59 -13.10 -0.51
N TYR A 101 6.54 -13.46 0.34
CA TYR A 101 7.97 -13.24 0.10
C TYR A 101 8.62 -14.53 -0.39
N ALA A 102 9.59 -14.39 -1.29
CA ALA A 102 10.43 -15.49 -1.75
C ALA A 102 11.88 -15.04 -1.89
N ILE A 103 12.81 -15.93 -1.58
CA ILE A 103 14.24 -15.73 -1.75
C ILE A 103 14.81 -16.85 -2.62
N CYS A 104 15.57 -16.47 -3.63
CA CYS A 104 16.18 -17.38 -4.58
C CYS A 104 17.64 -17.00 -4.80
N LEU A 105 18.47 -18.00 -5.04
CA LEU A 105 19.84 -17.79 -5.47
C LEU A 105 19.88 -17.86 -7.01
N GLU A 106 20.08 -16.71 -7.68
CA GLU A 106 20.08 -16.62 -9.14
C GLU A 106 21.43 -16.15 -9.69
N GLY A 107 22.12 -17.06 -10.39
CA GLY A 107 23.38 -16.78 -11.05
C GLY A 107 24.48 -16.44 -10.05
N SER A 108 24.86 -15.16 -9.96
CA SER A 108 25.89 -14.61 -9.07
C SER A 108 25.34 -13.87 -7.84
N GLY A 109 24.02 -13.89 -7.61
CA GLY A 109 23.38 -13.05 -6.60
C GLY A 109 22.19 -13.70 -5.89
N ILE A 110 21.76 -13.05 -4.82
CA ILE A 110 20.53 -13.34 -4.08
C ILE A 110 19.43 -12.46 -4.68
N SER A 111 18.35 -13.09 -5.13
CA SER A 111 17.12 -12.44 -5.56
C SER A 111 16.09 -12.58 -4.45
N THR A 112 15.47 -11.48 -4.05
CA THR A 112 14.37 -11.46 -3.10
C THR A 112 13.19 -10.77 -3.75
N SER A 113 12.03 -11.41 -3.67
CA SER A 113 10.80 -10.93 -4.30
C SER A 113 9.68 -10.89 -3.27
N ALA A 114 8.77 -9.93 -3.42
CA ALA A 114 7.54 -9.86 -2.67
C ALA A 114 6.38 -9.72 -3.66
N TYR A 115 5.55 -10.75 -3.73
CA TYR A 115 4.38 -10.79 -4.59
C TYR A 115 3.13 -10.41 -3.79
N PRO A 116 2.17 -9.69 -4.38
CA PRO A 116 0.89 -9.43 -3.73
C PRO A 116 0.21 -10.75 -3.37
N ALA A 117 -0.29 -10.86 -2.15
CA ALA A 117 -1.11 -11.99 -1.73
C ALA A 117 -2.41 -12.05 -2.57
N PRO A 118 -3.01 -13.24 -2.75
CA PRO A 118 -4.25 -13.39 -3.52
C PRO A 118 -5.32 -12.37 -3.09
N GLY A 119 -5.89 -11.65 -4.06
CA GLY A 119 -6.90 -10.61 -3.81
C GLY A 119 -6.36 -9.23 -3.43
N GLN A 120 -5.04 -9.03 -3.35
CA GLN A 120 -4.44 -7.71 -3.10
C GLN A 120 -4.11 -6.97 -4.41
N GLN A 121 -4.43 -5.68 -4.48
CA GLN A 121 -4.03 -4.79 -5.58
C GLN A 121 -2.74 -4.03 -5.22
N LEU A 122 -1.63 -4.76 -5.09
CA LEU A 122 -0.33 -4.20 -4.73
C LEU A 122 0.71 -4.50 -5.83
N PRO A 123 1.69 -3.61 -6.06
CA PRO A 123 2.75 -3.86 -7.05
C PRO A 123 3.71 -4.94 -6.54
N ALA A 124 4.22 -5.80 -7.43
CA ALA A 124 5.28 -6.73 -7.07
C ALA A 124 6.59 -5.99 -6.80
N LEU A 125 7.33 -6.40 -5.78
CA LEU A 125 8.60 -5.79 -5.37
C LEU A 125 9.74 -6.79 -5.61
N TYR A 126 10.86 -6.30 -6.13
CA TYR A 126 12.03 -7.12 -6.44
C TYR A 126 13.29 -6.42 -5.95
N GLN A 127 14.17 -7.19 -5.32
CA GLN A 127 15.49 -6.74 -4.94
C GLN A 127 16.51 -7.82 -5.25
N ARG A 128 17.54 -7.46 -6.03
CA ARG A 128 18.67 -8.33 -6.31
C ARG A 128 19.91 -7.79 -5.63
N THR A 129 20.61 -8.65 -4.91
CA THR A 129 21.86 -8.32 -4.23
C THR A 129 22.96 -9.21 -4.79
N VAL A 130 24.01 -8.58 -5.30
CA VAL A 130 25.19 -9.25 -5.87
C VAL A 130 26.40 -8.84 -5.05
N GLY A 131 27.31 -9.78 -4.79
CA GLY A 131 28.52 -9.48 -4.03
C GLY A 131 29.55 -10.61 -4.04
N PRO A 132 30.83 -10.30 -3.79
CA PRO A 132 31.92 -11.27 -3.87
C PRO A 132 31.76 -12.41 -2.86
N ALA A 133 31.21 -12.15 -1.68
CA ALA A 133 30.90 -13.17 -0.68
C ALA A 133 29.83 -14.17 -1.16
N ILE A 134 28.82 -13.68 -1.91
CA ILE A 134 27.76 -14.51 -2.50
C ILE A 134 28.34 -15.34 -3.64
N ALA A 135 29.18 -14.74 -4.49
CA ALA A 135 29.88 -15.43 -5.58
C ALA A 135 30.77 -16.57 -5.06
N ALA A 136 31.46 -16.38 -3.93
CA ALA A 136 32.27 -17.42 -3.31
C ALA A 136 31.43 -18.61 -2.79
N VAL A 137 30.24 -18.34 -2.25
CA VAL A 137 29.30 -19.37 -1.78
C VAL A 137 28.71 -20.15 -2.94
N LEU A 138 28.34 -19.45 -4.02
CA LEU A 138 27.92 -20.05 -5.27
C LEU A 138 28.99 -20.95 -5.89
N ALA A 139 30.25 -20.52 -5.88
CA ALA A 139 31.37 -21.32 -6.38
C ALA A 139 31.58 -22.61 -5.57
N ARG A 140 31.21 -22.61 -4.27
CA ARG A 140 31.22 -23.80 -3.42
C ARG A 140 30.02 -24.71 -3.66
N LEU A 141 28.84 -24.16 -3.93
CA LEU A 141 27.62 -24.93 -4.22
C LEU A 141 27.60 -25.56 -5.62
N LYS A 142 28.43 -25.09 -6.55
CA LYS A 142 28.59 -25.66 -7.90
C LYS A 142 29.62 -26.80 -7.99
N LYS A 143 30.35 -27.10 -6.91
CA LYS A 143 31.26 -28.26 -6.81
C LYS A 143 30.53 -29.43 -6.20
#